data_AF-A0A9P8VI86-F1
#
_entry.id   AF-A0A9P8VI86-F1
#
_cell.length_a   1.000
_cell.length_b   1.000
_cell.length_c   1.000
_cell.angle_alpha   90.00
_cell.angle_beta   90.00
_cell.angle_gamma   90.00
#
_symmetry.space_group_name_H-M   'P 1'
#
loop_
_entity.id
_entity.type
_entity.pdbx_description
1 polymer ?
#
loop_
_entity_poly.entity_id
_entity_poly.type
_entity_poly.pdbx_seq_one_letter_code
_entity_poly.pdbx_strand_id
1 'polypeptide(L)'
;MFEHFSPRHIPPLLLASIWTVGGLMYYTHGPEQAILTYGLSPRIASSPTAWPLIRVEGSRVTTIGLALWGVYLGGHLEAFDTILACVGWMAITDGLVCAKDGAPGSARMRATYQSVVALWGLFGMTSGRYI
;
A
#
# COMPACT_ATOMS: atom_id res chain seq x y z
N MET A 1 -6.66 -9.39 -22.27
CA MET A 1 -6.52 -9.12 -20.82
C MET A 1 -6.12 -10.38 -20.04
N PHE A 2 -6.70 -11.56 -20.32
CA PHE A 2 -6.44 -12.79 -19.54
C PHE A 2 -5.38 -13.74 -20.12
N GLU A 3 -4.83 -13.48 -21.30
CA GLU A 3 -3.81 -14.37 -21.91
C GLU A 3 -2.51 -14.47 -21.10
N HIS A 4 -2.23 -13.47 -20.25
CA HIS A 4 -1.08 -13.46 -19.34
C HIS A 4 -1.48 -13.65 -17.88
N PHE A 5 -2.74 -13.98 -17.59
CA PHE A 5 -3.17 -14.16 -16.22
C PHE A 5 -2.64 -15.49 -15.67
N SER A 6 -2.06 -15.44 -14.48
CA SER A 6 -1.62 -16.60 -13.71
C SER A 6 -2.19 -16.48 -12.30
N PRO A 7 -2.52 -17.58 -11.59
CA PRO A 7 -3.03 -17.52 -10.23
C PRO A 7 -2.16 -16.71 -9.25
N ARG A 8 -0.85 -16.66 -9.46
CA ARG A 8 0.09 -15.83 -8.69
C ARG A 8 -0.14 -14.32 -8.84
N HIS A 9 -0.89 -13.88 -9.85
CA HIS A 9 -1.25 -12.47 -10.03
C HIS A 9 -2.40 -12.05 -9.11
N ILE A 10 -3.14 -12.99 -8.52
CA ILE A 10 -4.32 -12.66 -7.69
C ILE A 10 -3.93 -11.81 -6.47
N PRO A 11 -3.01 -12.23 -5.57
CA PRO A 11 -2.66 -11.41 -4.41
C PRO A 11 -2.20 -9.99 -4.75
N PRO A 12 -1.24 -9.77 -5.69
CA PRO A 12 -0.77 -8.44 -6.00
C PRO A 12 -1.81 -7.56 -6.70
N LEU A 13 -2.74 -8.12 -7.49
CA LEU A 13 -3.82 -7.35 -8.13
C LEU A 13 -4.92 -6.94 -7.14
N LEU A 14 -5.22 -7.81 -6.17
CA LEU A 14 -6.10 -7.45 -5.06
C LEU A 14 -5.50 -6.30 -4.27
N LEU A 15 -4.20 -6.36 -3.98
CA LEU A 15 -3.47 -5.27 -3.32
C LEU A 15 -3.51 -3.97 -4.14
N ALA A 16 -3.24 -4.03 -5.45
CA ALA A 16 -3.33 -2.87 -6.33
C ALA A 16 -4.72 -2.22 -6.30
N SER A 17 -5.78 -3.04 -6.28
CA SER A 17 -7.16 -2.56 -6.12
C SER A 17 -7.40 -1.91 -4.76
N ILE A 18 -6.93 -2.55 -3.68
CA ILE A 18 -7.04 -2.03 -2.32
C ILE A 18 -6.33 -0.68 -2.20
N TRP A 19 -5.15 -0.50 -2.79
CA TRP A 19 -4.47 0.80 -2.76
C TRP A 19 -5.15 1.85 -3.63
N THR A 20 -5.66 1.46 -4.80
CA THR A 20 -6.39 2.37 -5.69
C THR A 20 -7.60 2.97 -4.97
N VAL A 21 -8.44 2.11 -4.38
CA VAL A 21 -9.70 2.52 -3.74
C VAL A 21 -9.48 2.99 -2.30
N GLY A 22 -8.63 2.30 -1.55
CA GLY A 22 -8.33 2.61 -0.16
C GLY A 22 -7.66 3.97 0.03
N GLY A 23 -6.84 4.42 -0.94
CA GLY A 23 -6.29 5.78 -0.93
C GLY A 23 -7.36 6.88 -1.02
N LEU A 24 -8.57 6.56 -1.49
CA LEU A 24 -9.72 7.48 -1.55
C LEU A 24 -10.56 7.50 -0.27
N MET A 25 -10.11 6.81 0.80
CA MET A 25 -10.86 6.71 2.04
C MET A 25 -11.18 8.07 2.66
N TYR A 26 -10.28 9.06 2.53
CA TYR A 26 -10.51 10.39 3.06
C TYR A 26 -11.68 11.13 2.37
N TYR A 27 -12.02 10.77 1.12
CA TYR A 27 -13.18 11.32 0.42
C TYR A 27 -14.48 10.63 0.86
N THR A 28 -14.43 9.32 1.11
CA THR A 28 -15.62 8.51 1.36
C THR A 28 -16.03 8.45 2.84
N HIS A 29 -15.06 8.44 3.76
CA HIS A 29 -15.27 8.28 5.20
C HIS A 29 -14.72 9.46 6.03
N GLY A 30 -14.08 10.43 5.37
CA GLY A 30 -13.46 11.58 6.02
C GLY A 30 -12.00 11.35 6.44
N PRO A 31 -11.23 12.44 6.65
CA PRO A 31 -9.80 12.37 6.93
C PRO A 31 -9.48 11.75 8.28
N GLU A 32 -10.30 11.97 9.30
CA GLU A 32 -10.11 11.39 10.63
C GLU A 32 -10.17 9.85 10.58
N GLN A 33 -11.21 9.30 9.95
CA GLN A 33 -11.35 7.86 9.81
C GLN A 33 -10.23 7.25 8.94
N ALA A 34 -9.76 7.96 7.91
CA ALA A 34 -8.61 7.54 7.12
C ALA A 34 -7.32 7.46 7.96
N ILE A 35 -7.09 8.42 8.85
CA ILE A 35 -5.94 8.41 9.77
C ILE A 35 -6.03 7.24 10.76
N LEU A 36 -7.22 6.97 11.31
CA LEU A 36 -7.44 5.82 12.21
C LEU A 36 -7.18 4.49 11.49
N THR A 37 -7.68 4.34 10.26
CA THR A 37 -7.47 3.13 9.46
C THR A 37 -6.03 2.96 9.01
N TYR A 38 -5.31 4.06 8.76
CA TYR A 38 -3.86 4.00 8.55
C TYR A 38 -3.15 3.39 9.78
N GLY A 39 -3.64 3.69 10.99
CA GLY A 39 -3.18 3.13 12.26
C GLY A 39 -2.60 4.15 13.23
N LEU A 40 -2.74 5.46 12.97
CA LEU A 40 -2.30 6.50 13.90
C LEU A 40 -3.25 6.63 15.09
N SER A 41 -2.75 7.18 16.19
CA SER A 41 -3.54 7.35 17.42
C SER A 41 -4.76 8.27 17.24
N PRO A 42 -5.84 8.09 18.03
CA PRO A 42 -7.01 8.97 18.00
C PRO A 42 -6.69 10.45 18.26
N ARG A 43 -5.62 10.72 19.03
CA ARG A 43 -5.12 12.08 19.25
C ARG A 43 -4.70 12.76 17.95
N ILE A 44 -4.06 12.04 17.04
CA ILE A 44 -3.63 12.58 15.75
C ILE A 44 -4.81 12.64 14.78
N ALA A 45 -5.66 11.61 14.77
CA ALA A 45 -6.81 11.53 13.88
C ALA A 45 -7.80 12.69 14.07
N SER A 46 -8.06 13.06 15.32
CA SER A 46 -8.93 14.18 15.68
C SER A 46 -8.32 15.56 15.43
N SER A 47 -7.05 15.65 15.01
CA SER A 47 -6.36 16.91 14.75
C SER A 47 -6.59 17.41 13.31
N PRO A 48 -7.29 18.54 13.10
CA PRO A 48 -7.56 19.05 11.75
C PRO A 48 -6.29 19.43 10.98
N THR A 49 -5.19 19.73 11.69
CA THR A 49 -3.89 20.04 11.06
C THR A 49 -3.25 18.82 10.39
N ALA A 50 -3.61 17.60 10.77
CA ALA A 50 -3.14 16.37 10.13
C ALA A 50 -3.95 16.01 8.87
N TRP A 51 -5.16 16.55 8.72
CA TRP A 51 -6.07 16.14 7.64
C TRP A 51 -5.59 16.46 6.23
N PRO A 52 -4.94 17.60 5.94
CA PRO A 52 -4.36 17.82 4.62
C PRO A 52 -3.28 16.78 4.26
N LEU A 53 -2.49 16.35 5.25
CA LEU A 53 -1.42 15.38 5.02
C LEU A 53 -1.97 13.99 4.66
N ILE A 54 -3.03 13.51 5.33
CA ILE A 54 -3.63 12.22 4.97
C ILE A 54 -4.28 12.25 3.58
N ARG A 55 -4.78 13.41 3.12
CA ARG A 55 -5.32 13.54 1.75
C ARG A 55 -4.22 13.41 0.70
N VAL A 56 -3.06 14.04 0.96
CA VAL A 56 -1.88 13.93 0.10
C VAL A 56 -1.34 12.49 0.11
N GLU A 57 -1.26 11.86 1.29
CA GLU A 57 -0.84 10.46 1.43
C GLU A 57 -1.79 9.51 0.67
N GLY A 58 -3.10 9.65 0.87
CA GLY A 58 -4.11 8.84 0.18
C GLY A 58 -4.02 8.99 -1.35
N SER A 59 -3.79 10.21 -1.86
CA SER A 59 -3.53 10.44 -3.29
C SER A 59 -2.30 9.68 -3.80
N ARG A 60 -1.20 9.63 -3.03
CA ARG A 60 0.00 8.87 -3.39
C ARG A 60 -0.26 7.37 -3.39
N VAL A 61 -1.00 6.85 -2.40
CA VAL A 61 -1.38 5.43 -2.35
C VAL A 61 -2.27 5.05 -3.54
N THR A 62 -3.26 5.87 -3.87
CA THR A 62 -4.08 5.66 -5.09
C THR A 62 -3.21 5.69 -6.34
N THR A 63 -2.24 6.60 -6.43
CA THR A 63 -1.31 6.69 -7.56
C THR A 63 -0.48 5.40 -7.72
N ILE A 64 0.00 4.82 -6.62
CA ILE A 64 0.72 3.54 -6.65
C ILE A 64 -0.20 2.42 -7.16
N GLY A 65 -1.44 2.35 -6.67
CA GLY A 65 -2.43 1.37 -7.15
C GLY A 65 -2.71 1.49 -8.65
N LEU A 66 -2.89 2.71 -9.15
CA LEU A 66 -3.06 2.99 -10.58
C LEU A 66 -1.81 2.62 -11.39
N ALA A 67 -0.61 2.91 -10.88
CA ALA A 67 0.63 2.55 -11.54
C ALA A 67 0.77 1.03 -11.66
N LEU A 68 0.47 0.27 -10.60
CA LEU A 68 0.47 -1.20 -10.63
C LEU A 68 -0.51 -1.74 -11.68
N TRP A 69 -1.73 -1.20 -11.74
CA TRP A 69 -2.70 -1.58 -12.78
C TRP A 69 -2.23 -1.24 -14.19
N GLY A 70 -1.68 -0.04 -14.41
CA GLY A 70 -1.15 0.37 -15.71
C GLY A 70 0.00 -0.53 -16.18
N VAL A 71 0.95 -0.81 -15.29
CA VAL A 71 2.08 -1.72 -15.54
C VAL A 71 1.61 -3.14 -15.84
N TYR A 72 0.62 -3.64 -15.09
CA TYR A 72 0.04 -4.97 -15.32
C TYR A 72 -0.68 -5.07 -16.66
N LEU A 73 -1.53 -4.11 -17.00
CA LEU A 73 -2.28 -4.08 -18.25
C LEU A 73 -1.35 -3.90 -19.47
N GLY A 74 -0.19 -3.26 -19.27
CA GLY A 74 0.91 -3.19 -20.25
C GLY A 74 1.77 -4.46 -20.35
N GLY A 75 1.53 -5.48 -19.53
CA GLY A 75 2.30 -6.74 -19.54
C GLY A 75 3.69 -6.65 -18.87
N HIS A 76 3.98 -5.58 -18.14
CA HIS A 76 5.30 -5.30 -17.56
C HIS A 76 5.46 -5.93 -16.16
N LEU A 77 5.40 -7.26 -16.05
CA LEU A 77 5.35 -7.95 -14.74
C LEU A 77 6.61 -7.75 -13.88
N GLU A 78 7.80 -7.61 -14.47
CA GLU A 78 9.02 -7.32 -13.69
C GLU A 78 9.01 -5.91 -13.08
N ALA A 79 8.46 -4.94 -13.80
CA ALA A 79 8.28 -3.59 -13.26
C ALA A 79 7.22 -3.59 -12.14
N PHE A 80 6.20 -4.46 -12.24
CA PHE A 80 5.23 -4.66 -11.17
C PHE A 80 5.93 -5.12 -9.88
N ASP A 81 6.75 -6.16 -9.98
CA ASP A 81 7.54 -6.68 -8.86
C ASP A 81 8.52 -5.63 -8.30
N THR A 82 9.11 -4.81 -9.17
CA THR A 82 9.99 -3.72 -8.75
C THR A 82 9.24 -2.69 -7.89
N ILE A 83 8.04 -2.28 -8.30
CA ILE A 83 7.20 -1.35 -7.52
C ILE A 83 6.84 -1.98 -6.17
N LEU A 84 6.46 -3.27 -6.15
CA LEU A 84 6.18 -3.98 -4.90
C LEU A 84 7.39 -4.03 -3.98
N ALA A 85 8.59 -4.29 -4.51
CA ALA A 85 9.82 -4.30 -3.71
C ALA A 85 10.09 -2.92 -3.06
N CYS A 86 9.82 -1.82 -3.76
CA CYS A 86 9.96 -0.46 -3.23
C CYS A 86 9.05 -0.17 -2.03
N VAL A 87 7.95 -0.91 -1.84
CA VAL A 87 7.07 -0.82 -0.66
C VAL A 87 7.83 -1.17 0.62
N GLY A 88 8.97 -1.85 0.54
CA GLY A 88 9.84 -2.08 1.68
C GLY A 88 10.28 -0.79 2.39
N TRP A 89 10.43 0.31 1.65
CA TRP A 89 10.71 1.62 2.25
C TRP A 89 9.51 2.17 3.05
N MET A 90 8.29 1.93 2.57
CA MET A 90 7.06 2.26 3.31
C MET A 90 6.98 1.41 4.59
N ALA A 91 7.32 0.13 4.54
CA ALA A 91 7.32 -0.75 5.71
C ALA A 91 8.20 -0.21 6.84
N ILE A 92 9.39 0.28 6.50
CA ILE A 92 10.33 0.89 7.45
C ILE A 92 9.74 2.19 8.01
N THR A 93 9.33 3.10 7.13
CA THR A 93 8.86 4.43 7.53
C THR A 93 7.60 4.33 8.40
N ASP A 94 6.62 3.55 7.96
CA ASP A 94 5.37 3.35 8.68
C ASP A 94 5.59 2.62 10.01
N GLY A 95 6.50 1.64 10.03
CA GLY A 95 6.87 0.94 11.26
C GLY A 95 7.42 1.90 12.31
N LEU A 96 8.34 2.79 11.90
CA LEU A 96 8.94 3.80 12.79
C LEU A 96 7.92 4.83 13.27
N VAL A 97 7.09 5.37 12.37
CA VAL A 97 6.07 6.37 12.71
C VAL A 97 5.03 5.75 13.65
N CYS A 98 4.47 4.59 13.29
CA CYS A 98 3.44 3.94 14.12
C CYS A 98 4.00 3.40 15.45
N ALA A 99 5.31 3.13 15.56
CA ALA A 99 5.91 2.77 16.84
C ALA A 99 5.87 3.92 17.85
N LYS A 100 5.93 5.16 17.36
CA LYS A 100 5.90 6.37 18.19
C LYS A 100 4.50 6.94 18.36
N ASP A 101 3.77 7.04 17.25
CA ASP A 101 2.56 7.85 17.11
C ASP A 101 1.29 7.01 16.78
N GLY A 102 1.47 5.69 16.66
CA GLY A 102 0.44 4.73 16.29
C GLY A 102 -0.44 4.25 17.44
N ALA A 103 -1.58 3.65 17.08
CA ALA A 103 -2.39 2.87 18.01
C ALA A 103 -1.66 1.57 18.41
N PRO A 104 -1.96 0.97 19.58
CA PRO A 104 -1.34 -0.29 19.99
C PRO A 104 -1.43 -1.38 18.91
N GLY A 105 -0.30 -1.97 18.53
CA GLY A 105 -0.21 -3.03 17.52
C GLY A 105 -0.13 -2.55 16.06
N SER A 106 -0.39 -1.27 15.77
CA SER A 106 -0.35 -0.70 14.42
C SER A 106 1.04 -0.81 13.78
N ALA A 107 2.11 -0.51 14.52
CA ALA A 107 3.48 -0.59 14.03
C ALA A 107 3.84 -1.99 13.52
N ARG A 108 3.53 -3.00 14.34
CA ARG A 108 3.77 -4.41 13.98
C ARG A 108 2.95 -4.81 12.76
N MET A 109 1.67 -4.42 12.72
CA MET A 109 0.82 -4.69 11.57
C MET A 109 1.40 -4.08 10.29
N ARG A 110 1.69 -2.78 10.29
CA ARG A 110 2.23 -2.04 9.13
C ARG A 110 3.54 -2.65 8.65
N ALA A 111 4.49 -2.86 9.55
CA ALA A 111 5.79 -3.43 9.20
C ALA A 111 5.64 -4.84 8.60
N THR A 112 4.82 -5.70 9.20
CA THR A 112 4.68 -7.09 8.76
C THR A 112 4.05 -7.20 7.37
N TYR A 113 2.86 -6.64 7.13
CA TYR A 113 2.21 -6.86 5.83
C TYR A 113 2.98 -6.20 4.69
N GLN A 114 3.57 -5.03 4.92
CA GLN A 114 4.35 -4.34 3.89
C GLN A 114 5.65 -5.07 3.60
N SER A 115 6.27 -5.69 4.61
CA SER A 115 7.44 -6.55 4.39
C SER A 115 7.10 -7.77 3.54
N VAL A 116 5.94 -8.40 3.76
CA VAL A 116 5.48 -9.53 2.93
C VAL A 116 5.30 -9.08 1.48
N VAL A 117 4.69 -7.92 1.25
CA VAL A 117 4.52 -7.34 -0.09
C VAL A 117 5.87 -7.01 -0.74
N ALA A 118 6.79 -6.41 0.02
CA ALA A 118 8.11 -6.06 -0.47
C ALA A 118 8.92 -7.30 -0.88
N LEU A 119 8.88 -8.34 -0.05
CA LEU A 119 9.53 -9.61 -0.34
C LEU A 119 8.89 -10.32 -1.55
N TRP A 120 7.56 -10.23 -1.71
CA TRP A 120 6.87 -10.74 -2.90
C TRP A 120 7.44 -10.12 -4.19
N GLY A 121 7.61 -8.80 -4.20
CA GLY A 121 8.24 -8.09 -5.30
C GLY A 121 9.72 -8.43 -5.47
N LEU A 122 10.49 -8.45 -4.38
CA LEU A 122 11.92 -8.72 -4.41
C LEU A 122 12.24 -10.11 -4.98
N PHE A 123 11.42 -11.11 -4.65
CA PHE A 123 11.53 -12.46 -5.18
C PHE A 123 10.83 -12.67 -6.52
N GLY A 124 10.41 -11.60 -7.20
CA GLY A 124 9.87 -11.69 -8.56
C GLY A 124 8.64 -12.61 -8.67
N MET A 125 7.82 -12.69 -7.62
CA MET A 125 6.75 -13.70 -7.54
C MET A 125 5.62 -13.42 -8.56
N THR A 126 5.44 -12.15 -8.97
CA THR A 126 4.43 -11.75 -9.98
C THR A 126 4.92 -11.98 -11.40
N SER A 127 6.21 -11.78 -11.69
CA SER A 127 6.82 -12.03 -13.00
C SER A 127 7.18 -13.50 -13.20
N GLY A 128 7.53 -14.19 -12.12
CA GLY A 128 7.92 -15.61 -12.11
C GLY A 128 9.38 -15.77 -12.46
N ARG A 129 10.17 -14.71 -12.25
CA ARG A 129 11.56 -14.61 -12.70
C ARG A 129 12.46 -15.71 -12.14
N TYR A 130 12.15 -16.24 -10.96
CA TYR A 130 12.96 -17.24 -10.26
C TYR A 130 12.23 -18.56 -10.00
N ILE A 131 11.09 -18.81 -10.65
CA ILE A 131 10.23 -20.00 -10.45
C ILE A 131 10.01 -20.70 -11.80
#